data_AF-X0RZ35-F1
#
_entry.id   AF-X0RZ35-F1
#
_cell.length_a   1.000
_cell.length_b   1.000
_cell.length_c   1.000
_cell.angle_alpha   90.00
_cell.angle_beta   90.00
_cell.angle_gamma   90.00
#
_symmetry.space_group_name_H-M   'P 1'
#
loop_
_entity.id
_entity.type
_entity.pdbx_description
1 polymer ?
#
loop_
_entity_poly.entity_id
_entity_poly.type
_entity_poly.pdbx_seq_one_letter_code
_entity_poly.pdbx_strand_id
1 'polypeptide(L)'
;MILLVGGIAVLGYAGYKLSQKDVQRVEEQTGQKADELTDEQLEQAMDQLGIEKETMTDEEWAEAEKADAQPSYLDELERLGELHEQGILTDEEFAAKKEDLLDQ
;
A
#
# COMPACT_ATOMS: atom_id res chain seq x y z
N MET A 1 -2.97 -9.91 1.50
CA MET A 1 -2.23 -8.62 1.50
C MET A 1 -3.27 -7.52 1.60
N ILE A 2 -3.11 -6.58 2.55
CA ILE A 2 -3.97 -5.40 2.69
C ILE A 2 -3.14 -4.18 2.35
N LEU A 3 -3.63 -3.34 1.44
CA LEU A 3 -3.06 -2.01 1.20
C LEU A 3 -3.97 -0.97 1.87
N LEU A 4 -3.40 -0.02 2.61
CA LEU A 4 -4.15 1.10 3.19
C LEU A 4 -3.88 2.37 2.38
N VAL A 5 -4.79 2.70 1.47
CA VAL A 5 -4.70 3.88 0.60
C VAL A 5 -5.71 4.92 1.10
N GLY A 6 -5.22 6.01 1.70
CA GLY A 6 -6.07 7.13 2.11
C GLY A 6 -7.22 6.78 3.06
N GLY A 7 -7.04 5.77 3.92
CA GLY A 7 -8.07 5.29 4.85
C GLY A 7 -9.03 4.23 4.28
N ILE A 8 -8.80 3.80 3.04
CA ILE A 8 -9.49 2.68 2.39
C ILE A 8 -8.55 1.48 2.43
N ALA A 9 -9.07 0.34 2.86
CA ALA A 9 -8.38 -0.93 2.84
C ALA A 9 -8.67 -1.65 1.52
N VAL A 10 -7.63 -2.17 0.90
CA VAL A 10 -7.70 -2.92 -0.35
C VAL A 10 -7.39 -4.37 -0.03
N LEU A 11 -8.34 -5.28 -0.28
CA LEU A 11 -8.22 -6.69 0.06
C LEU A 11 -8.10 -7.60 -1.18
N GLY A 12 -7.23 -8.60 -1.06
CA GLY A 12 -7.07 -9.65 -2.06
C GLY A 12 -6.36 -9.20 -3.33
N TYR A 13 -6.09 -10.15 -4.23
CA TYR A 13 -5.43 -9.87 -5.51
C TYR A 13 -6.33 -9.12 -6.49
N ALA A 14 -7.65 -9.24 -6.33
CA ALA A 14 -8.62 -8.47 -7.11
C ALA A 14 -8.69 -6.99 -6.70
N GLY A 15 -8.07 -6.62 -5.57
CA GLY A 15 -8.02 -5.25 -5.09
C GLY A 15 -9.39 -4.71 -4.67
N TYR A 16 -10.13 -5.42 -3.81
CA TYR A 16 -11.41 -4.95 -3.32
C TYR A 16 -11.24 -3.80 -2.34
N LYS A 17 -11.74 -2.61 -2.70
CA LYS A 17 -11.76 -1.43 -1.85
C LYS A 17 -12.87 -1.55 -0.81
N LEU A 18 -12.47 -1.33 0.44
CA LEU A 18 -13.33 -1.37 1.60
C LEU A 18 -13.01 -0.21 2.53
N SER A 19 -14.04 0.42 3.09
CA SER A 19 -13.79 1.37 4.17
C SER A 19 -13.28 0.64 5.40
N GLN A 20 -12.51 1.31 6.28
CA GLN A 20 -12.08 0.70 7.55
C GLN A 20 -13.25 0.13 8.36
N LYS A 21 -14.40 0.81 8.33
CA LYS A 21 -15.61 0.36 9.03
C LYS A 21 -16.15 -0.94 8.44
N ASP A 22 -16.08 -1.09 7.13
CA ASP A 22 -16.58 -2.27 6.44
C ASP A 22 -15.64 -3.47 6.61
N VAL A 23 -14.31 -3.23 6.58
CA VAL A 23 -13.33 -4.25 7.00
C VAL A 23 -13.64 -4.74 8.41
N GLN A 24 -13.87 -3.82 9.35
CA GLN A 24 -14.12 -4.19 10.75
C GLN A 24 -15.41 -5.01 10.90
N ARG A 25 -16.46 -4.68 10.14
CA ARG A 25 -17.70 -5.48 10.10
C ARG A 25 -17.47 -6.87 9.52
N VAL A 26 -16.67 -6.99 8.46
CA VAL A 26 -16.30 -8.28 7.87
C VAL A 26 -15.50 -9.11 8.88
N GLU A 27 -14.55 -8.50 9.59
CA GLU A 27 -13.78 -9.17 10.63
C GLU A 27 -14.66 -9.63 11.80
N GLU A 28 -15.58 -8.79 12.26
CA GLU A 28 -16.54 -9.13 13.32
C GLU A 28 -17.49 -10.26 12.90
N GLN A 29 -17.94 -10.25 11.64
CA GLN A 29 -18.87 -11.25 11.10
C GLN A 29 -18.20 -12.60 10.88
N THR A 30 -16.96 -12.60 10.40
CA THR A 30 -16.22 -13.82 10.06
C THR A 30 -15.39 -14.36 11.22
N GLY A 31 -15.10 -13.53 12.22
CA GLY A 31 -14.21 -13.85 13.33
C GLY A 31 -12.74 -14.01 12.93
N GLN A 32 -12.37 -13.61 11.70
CA GLN A 32 -11.03 -13.70 11.13
C GLN A 32 -10.64 -12.36 10.52
N LYS A 33 -9.35 -12.15 10.26
CA LYS A 33 -8.90 -10.93 9.58
C LYS A 33 -9.29 -10.94 8.12
N ALA A 34 -9.66 -9.78 7.59
CA ALA A 34 -10.23 -9.70 6.25
C ALA A 34 -9.24 -10.08 5.13
N ASP A 35 -7.93 -10.04 5.40
CA ASP A 35 -6.87 -10.58 4.54
C ASP A 35 -6.53 -12.04 4.73
N GLU A 36 -6.98 -12.64 5.82
CA GLU A 36 -6.91 -14.08 6.04
C GLU A 36 -8.10 -14.80 5.39
N LEU A 37 -9.17 -14.06 5.06
CA LEU A 37 -10.30 -14.59 4.32
C LEU A 37 -9.92 -14.90 2.87
N THR A 38 -10.45 -16.00 2.36
CA THR A 38 -10.41 -16.27 0.92
C THR A 38 -11.28 -15.26 0.17
N ASP A 39 -11.00 -15.01 -1.11
CA ASP A 39 -11.79 -14.10 -1.94
C ASP A 39 -13.30 -14.45 -1.90
N GLU A 40 -13.65 -15.75 -1.92
CA GLU A 40 -15.03 -16.23 -1.79
C GLU A 40 -15.66 -15.92 -0.42
N GLN A 41 -14.91 -16.11 0.67
CA GLN A 41 -15.41 -15.84 2.03
C GLN A 41 -15.59 -14.35 2.27
N LEU A 42 -14.62 -13.56 1.81
CA LEU A 42 -14.68 -12.11 1.84
C LEU A 42 -15.89 -11.62 1.04
N GLU A 43 -16.06 -12.11 -0.18
CA GLU A 43 -17.17 -11.75 -1.05
C GLU A 43 -18.53 -12.09 -0.42
N GLN A 44 -18.65 -13.28 0.16
CA GLN A 44 -19.86 -13.70 0.86
C GLN A 44 -20.16 -12.83 2.09
N ALA A 45 -19.14 -12.47 2.87
CA ALA A 45 -19.30 -11.57 4.01
C ALA A 45 -19.71 -10.17 3.55
N MET A 46 -19.10 -9.65 2.48
CA MET A 46 -19.44 -8.37 1.89
C MET A 46 -20.88 -8.34 1.37
N ASP A 47 -21.33 -9.38 0.67
CA ASP A 47 -22.71 -9.50 0.18
C ASP A 47 -23.73 -9.56 1.31
N GLN A 48 -23.44 -10.31 2.38
CA GLN A 48 -24.32 -10.38 3.56
C GLN A 48 -24.42 -9.03 4.28
N LEU A 49 -23.32 -8.29 4.34
CA LEU A 49 -23.25 -6.98 4.98
C LEU A 49 -23.75 -5.85 4.07
N GLY A 50 -24.03 -6.15 2.79
CA GLY A 50 -24.45 -5.16 1.79
C GLY A 50 -23.36 -4.13 1.50
N ILE A 51 -22.08 -4.54 1.58
CA ILE A 51 -20.93 -3.68 1.33
C ILE A 51 -20.72 -3.59 -0.19
N GLU A 52 -20.52 -2.38 -0.67
CA GLU A 52 -20.27 -2.12 -2.09
C GLU A 52 -18.90 -2.65 -2.49
N LYS A 53 -18.89 -3.55 -3.49
CA LYS A 53 -17.69 -4.16 -4.06
C LYS A 53 -17.14 -3.25 -5.14
N GLU A 54 -16.14 -2.44 -4.82
CA GLU A 54 -15.40 -1.66 -5.81
C GLU A 54 -14.03 -2.28 -6.02
N THR A 55 -13.74 -2.72 -7.25
CA THR A 55 -12.41 -3.20 -7.64
C THR A 55 -11.53 -2.01 -7.97
N MET A 56 -10.29 -2.01 -7.48
CA MET A 56 -9.29 -1.05 -7.93
C MET A 56 -9.08 -1.11 -9.44
N THR A 57 -8.95 0.05 -10.06
CA THR A 57 -8.49 0.15 -11.44
C THR A 57 -6.97 -0.09 -11.52
N ASP A 58 -6.48 -0.45 -12.71
CA ASP A 58 -5.04 -0.68 -12.95
C ASP A 58 -4.19 0.55 -12.58
N GLU A 59 -4.71 1.75 -12.86
CA GLU A 59 -4.07 3.03 -12.56
C GLU A 59 -3.96 3.26 -11.06
N GLU A 60 -5.02 2.97 -10.31
CA GLU A 60 -5.02 3.05 -8.86
C GLU A 60 -4.15 1.97 -8.22
N TRP A 61 -4.08 0.77 -8.81
CA TRP A 61 -3.19 -0.30 -8.37
C TRP A 61 -1.73 0.12 -8.50
N ALA A 62 -1.35 0.74 -9.62
CA ALA A 62 -0.02 1.28 -9.82
C ALA A 62 0.31 2.42 -8.83
N GLU A 63 -0.69 3.22 -8.45
CA GLU A 63 -0.52 4.29 -7.46
C GLU A 63 -0.49 3.75 -6.03
N ALA A 64 -1.24 2.69 -5.73
CA ALA A 64 -1.19 1.98 -4.45
C ALA A 64 0.09 1.19 -4.27
N GLU A 65 0.64 0.57 -5.32
CA GLU A 65 1.99 -0.02 -5.29
C GLU A 65 3.05 1.04 -5.02
N LYS A 66 2.92 2.24 -5.60
CA LYS A 66 3.82 3.36 -5.27
C LYS A 66 3.66 3.87 -3.84
N ALA A 67 2.46 3.74 -3.27
CA ALA A 67 2.16 4.19 -1.90
C ALA A 67 2.48 3.14 -0.83
N ASP A 68 2.39 1.85 -1.16
CA ASP A 68 2.73 0.70 -0.29
C ASP A 68 4.14 0.16 -0.53
N ALA A 69 4.83 0.67 -1.56
CA ALA A 69 6.27 0.81 -1.51
C ALA A 69 6.60 1.68 -0.30
N GLN A 70 6.64 1.06 0.89
CA GLN A 70 7.54 1.51 1.95
C GLN A 70 8.84 1.85 1.24
N PRO A 71 9.40 3.07 1.44
CA PRO A 71 10.57 3.49 0.72
C PRO A 71 11.61 2.40 0.91
N SER A 72 11.81 1.62 -0.14
CA SER A 72 12.84 0.60 -0.09
C SER A 72 14.13 1.39 -0.06
N TYR A 73 15.14 0.78 0.52
CA TYR A 73 16.50 1.30 0.45
C TYR A 73 16.87 1.83 -0.97
N LEU A 74 16.35 1.18 -2.02
CA LEU A 74 16.50 1.58 -3.41
C LEU A 74 15.77 2.88 -3.78
N ASP A 75 14.56 3.11 -3.26
CA ASP A 75 13.76 4.32 -3.52
C ASP A 75 14.37 5.55 -2.84
N GLU A 76 14.98 5.34 -1.66
CA GLU A 76 15.73 6.40 -0.96
C GLU A 76 17.01 6.79 -1.72
N LEU A 77 17.72 5.82 -2.32
CA LEU A 77 18.85 6.10 -3.20
C LEU A 77 18.44 6.88 -4.46
N GLU A 78 17.32 6.51 -5.08
CA GLU A 78 16.79 7.20 -6.26
C GLU A 78 16.47 8.66 -5.93
N ARG A 79 15.76 8.90 -4.81
CA ARG A 79 15.45 10.25 -4.33
C ARG A 79 16.69 11.08 -4.03
N LEU A 80 17.75 10.48 -3.47
CA LEU A 80 19.02 11.17 -3.27
C LEU A 80 19.65 11.60 -4.61
N GLY A 81 19.56 10.75 -5.64
CA GLY A 81 20.04 11.05 -6.99
C GLY A 81 19.28 12.22 -7.62
N GLU A 82 17.95 12.22 -7.53
CA GLU A 82 17.12 13.32 -8.05
C GLU A 82 17.44 14.67 -7.38
N LEU A 83 17.67 14.69 -6.06
CA LEU A 83 18.00 15.91 -5.32
C LEU A 83 19.39 16.45 -5.69
N HIS A 84 20.33 15.57 -6.02
CA HIS A 84 21.66 15.94 -6.52
C HIS A 84 21.59 16.51 -7.94
N GLU A 85 20.83 15.88 -8.84
CA GLU A 85 20.63 16.37 -10.21
C GLU A 85 19.91 17.73 -10.25
N GLN A 86 18.99 17.97 -9.31
CA GLN A 86 18.33 19.27 -9.14
C GLN A 86 19.23 20.35 -8.54
N GLY A 87 20.45 20.00 -8.12
CA GLY A 87 21.40 20.91 -7.47
C GLY A 87 20.97 21.33 -6.05
N ILE A 88 20.04 20.60 -5.44
CA ILE A 88 19.59 20.80 -4.06
C ILE A 88 20.64 20.26 -3.09
N LEU A 89 21.25 19.11 -3.45
CA LEU A 89 22.38 18.54 -2.74
C LEU A 89 23.67 18.80 -3.52
N THR A 90 24.72 19.12 -2.79
CA THR A 90 26.09 19.12 -3.34
C THR A 90 26.61 17.68 -3.53
N ASP A 91 27.64 17.51 -4.36
CA ASP A 91 28.30 16.21 -4.57
C ASP A 91 28.72 15.56 -3.24
N GLU A 92 29.19 16.37 -2.29
CA GLU A 92 29.69 15.94 -0.98
C GLU A 92 28.54 15.47 -0.07
N GLU A 93 27.42 16.18 -0.06
CA GLU A 93 26.22 15.82 0.71
C GLU A 93 25.53 14.57 0.14
N PHE A 94 25.52 14.42 -1.19
CA PHE A 94 25.00 13.23 -1.85
C PHE A 94 25.82 11.99 -1.51
N ALA A 95 27.15 12.08 -1.59
CA ALA A 95 28.05 10.97 -1.26
C ALA A 95 27.91 10.53 0.21
N ALA A 96 27.90 11.49 1.15
CA ALA A 96 27.75 11.20 2.58
C ALA A 96 26.42 10.53 2.91
N LYS A 97 25.31 10.99 2.31
CA LYS A 97 23.98 10.40 2.52
C LYS A 97 23.85 9.02 1.89
N LYS A 98 24.45 8.80 0.72
CA LYS A 98 24.47 7.49 0.05
C LYS A 98 25.25 6.44 0.85
N GLU A 99 26.38 6.83 1.43
CA GLU A 99 27.19 5.97 2.29
C GLU A 99 26.45 5.60 3.59
N ASP A 100 25.87 6.59 4.28
CA ASP A 100 25.03 6.38 5.47
C ASP A 100 23.83 5.46 5.21
N LEU A 101 23.31 5.50 3.98
CA LEU A 101 22.25 4.60 3.55
C LEU A 101 22.77 3.18 3.28
N LEU A 102 23.93 3.05 2.63
CA LEU A 102 24.55 1.77 2.25
C LEU A 102 25.00 0.94 3.45
N ASP A 103 25.31 1.59 4.58
CA ASP A 103 25.86 0.95 5.79
C ASP A 103 24.79 0.51 6.81
N GLN A 104 23.49 0.63 6.49
CA GLN A 104 22.36 0.21 7.34
C GLN A 104 22.04 -1.29 7.26
#